data_AF-A0A256YIY6-F1
#
_entry.id   AF-A0A256YIY6-F1
#
_cell.length_a   1.000
_cell.length_b   1.000
_cell.length_c   1.000
_cell.angle_alpha   90.00
_cell.angle_beta   90.00
_cell.angle_gamma   90.00
#
_symmetry.space_group_name_H-M   'P 1'
#
loop_
_entity.id
_entity.type
_entity.pdbx_description
1 polymer ?
#
loop_
_entity_poly.entity_id
_entity_poly.type
_entity_poly.pdbx_seq_one_letter_code
_entity_poly.pdbx_strand_id
1 'polypeptide(L)'
;TPAIASGFTTLLLFLETQSQWGGNIPSTLAGEFSYMISFSLAILLMGSLYLGIKRNRYAVWNSVLLAMVVLTHIYTGIFITLVSIFFLLSGDRSRNFIYLLRVFFLAGLISGFWTIPLIAKLGFSAAPRDVFFGFPNLDIVIVPQFTIFYIFAAISVTSGILNRDKKTLYFLWAILSSVFLILSIKYINLLYIRFVPFTYFIPLLLASDGLGRVSRNLRARWLFLIIVVLSTLIWVNLGVSGVISEIGKLTGCGDDPILKATESYFRDFPLVSHGITYIPSWIRWNYEGLEGKKAYNTFREINDYLRDCNLSGRVDIADRDALIRSGLRCGESKAL
;
A
#
# COMPACT_ATOMS: atom_id res chain seq x y z
N THR A 1 -18.89 -9.49 -10.00
CA THR A 1 -18.02 -8.33 -9.75
C THR A 1 -17.24 -8.46 -8.44
N PRO A 2 -17.84 -8.72 -7.26
CA PRO A 2 -17.07 -8.84 -6.01
C PRO A 2 -16.02 -9.95 -6.01
N ALA A 3 -16.36 -11.14 -6.53
CA ALA A 3 -15.41 -12.25 -6.65
C ALA A 3 -14.24 -11.92 -7.60
N ILE A 4 -14.51 -11.20 -8.70
CA ILE A 4 -13.50 -10.74 -9.66
C ILE A 4 -12.59 -9.72 -9.00
N ALA A 5 -13.17 -8.76 -8.27
CA ALA A 5 -12.42 -7.76 -7.53
C ALA A 5 -11.48 -8.43 -6.54
N SER A 6 -11.99 -9.40 -5.75
CA SER A 6 -11.16 -10.17 -4.81
C SER A 6 -10.00 -10.86 -5.51
N GLY A 7 -10.26 -11.59 -6.61
CA GLY A 7 -9.20 -12.27 -7.38
C GLY A 7 -8.15 -11.31 -7.91
N PHE A 8 -8.57 -10.17 -8.47
CA PHE A 8 -7.65 -9.16 -9.01
C PHE A 8 -6.85 -8.47 -7.91
N THR A 9 -7.48 -8.11 -6.80
CA THR A 9 -6.78 -7.46 -5.68
C THR A 9 -5.82 -8.41 -4.96
N THR A 10 -6.06 -9.73 -4.99
CA THR A 10 -5.10 -10.71 -4.46
C THR A 10 -3.77 -10.67 -5.22
N LEU A 11 -3.77 -10.33 -6.51
CA LEU A 11 -2.54 -10.20 -7.30
C LEU A 11 -1.62 -9.10 -6.77
N LEU A 12 -2.20 -8.06 -6.14
CA LEU A 12 -1.40 -7.02 -5.51
C LEU A 12 -0.52 -7.60 -4.39
N LEU A 13 -1.02 -8.57 -3.62
CA LEU A 13 -0.26 -9.15 -2.50
C LEU A 13 1.07 -9.75 -2.95
N PHE A 14 1.13 -10.26 -4.19
CA PHE A 14 2.30 -10.89 -4.80
C PHE A 14 3.06 -9.95 -5.75
N LEU A 15 2.79 -8.64 -5.71
CA LEU A 15 3.50 -7.68 -6.55
C LEU A 15 4.91 -7.39 -5.99
N GLU A 16 5.89 -8.17 -6.44
CA GLU A 16 7.26 -8.12 -5.92
C GLU A 16 8.09 -6.92 -6.40
N THR A 17 7.72 -6.32 -7.52
CA THR A 17 8.37 -5.08 -8.02
C THR A 17 8.18 -3.90 -7.07
N GLN A 18 7.16 -3.95 -6.21
CA GLN A 18 6.86 -2.90 -5.26
C GLN A 18 7.27 -3.30 -3.83
N SER A 19 8.57 -3.44 -3.59
CA SER A 19 9.11 -4.05 -2.35
C SER A 19 8.95 -3.23 -1.06
N GLN A 20 8.78 -1.91 -1.16
CA GLN A 20 8.72 -0.98 -0.02
C GLN A 20 7.61 0.07 -0.17
N TRP A 21 6.69 -0.10 -1.13
CA TRP A 21 5.75 0.96 -1.51
C TRP A 21 4.35 0.80 -0.90
N GLY A 22 4.11 -0.29 -0.17
CA GLY A 22 2.91 -0.54 0.61
C GLY A 22 1.88 -1.41 -0.10
N GLY A 23 0.98 -2.03 0.67
CA GLY A 23 -0.18 -2.74 0.12
C GLY A 23 0.08 -4.15 -0.41
N ASN A 24 1.30 -4.71 -0.25
CA ASN A 24 1.64 -6.09 -0.63
C ASN A 24 2.50 -6.83 0.42
N ILE A 25 2.75 -8.13 0.20
CA ILE A 25 3.53 -8.98 1.10
C ILE A 25 4.98 -8.48 1.25
N PRO A 26 5.72 -8.17 0.18
CA PRO A 26 7.06 -7.58 0.30
C PRO A 26 7.11 -6.35 1.20
N SER A 27 6.21 -5.39 1.00
CA SER A 27 6.17 -4.16 1.80
C SER A 27 5.88 -4.46 3.27
N THR A 28 5.02 -5.44 3.54
CA THR A 28 4.76 -5.90 4.91
C THR A 28 6.05 -6.46 5.54
N LEU A 29 6.80 -7.28 4.81
CA LEU A 29 8.09 -7.82 5.25
C LEU A 29 9.18 -6.74 5.37
N ALA A 30 9.08 -5.63 4.64
CA ALA A 30 9.93 -4.45 4.79
C ALA A 30 9.64 -3.61 6.04
N GLY A 31 8.61 -3.97 6.84
CA GLY A 31 8.26 -3.29 8.08
C GLY A 31 6.97 -2.46 8.02
N GLU A 32 6.19 -2.54 6.94
CA GLU A 32 5.02 -1.68 6.72
C GLU A 32 3.70 -2.26 7.24
N PHE A 33 3.75 -2.94 8.39
CA PHE A 33 2.63 -3.66 8.98
C PHE A 33 1.42 -2.76 9.28
N SER A 34 1.66 -1.62 9.94
CA SER A 34 0.59 -0.67 10.29
C SER A 34 -0.04 -0.06 9.05
N TYR A 35 0.78 0.26 8.03
CA TYR A 35 0.27 0.78 6.77
C TYR A 35 -0.68 -0.21 6.09
N MET A 36 -0.33 -1.50 6.03
CA MET A 36 -1.17 -2.53 5.40
C MET A 36 -2.55 -2.63 6.06
N ILE A 37 -2.59 -2.69 7.40
CA ILE A 37 -3.86 -2.75 8.16
C ILE A 37 -4.71 -1.52 7.85
N SER A 38 -4.09 -0.34 7.91
CA SER A 38 -4.78 0.92 7.65
C SER A 38 -5.26 1.05 6.21
N PHE A 39 -4.49 0.55 5.25
CA PHE A 39 -4.85 0.52 3.84
C PHE A 39 -6.09 -0.35 3.61
N SER A 40 -6.14 -1.57 4.14
CA SER A 40 -7.33 -2.43 4.07
C SER A 40 -8.56 -1.77 4.72
N LEU A 41 -8.39 -1.14 5.89
CA LEU A 41 -9.44 -0.40 6.57
C LEU A 41 -9.91 0.81 5.76
N ALA A 42 -9.00 1.53 5.10
CA ALA A 42 -9.34 2.66 4.25
C ALA A 42 -10.19 2.23 3.04
N ILE A 43 -9.84 1.13 2.37
CA ILE A 43 -10.65 0.59 1.27
C ILE A 43 -12.05 0.17 1.76
N LEU A 44 -12.14 -0.47 2.93
CA LEU A 44 -13.42 -0.82 3.54
C LEU A 44 -14.24 0.44 3.87
N LEU A 45 -13.60 1.45 4.45
CA LEU A 45 -14.21 2.74 4.77
C LEU A 45 -14.68 3.47 3.51
N MET A 46 -13.94 3.44 2.40
CA MET A 46 -14.39 4.04 1.13
C MET A 46 -15.74 3.47 0.69
N GLY A 47 -15.91 2.15 0.77
CA GLY A 47 -17.16 1.47 0.43
C GLY A 47 -18.28 1.76 1.42
N SER A 48 -17.97 1.70 2.72
CA SER A 48 -18.92 1.98 3.80
C SER A 48 -19.38 3.45 3.82
N LEU A 49 -18.49 4.39 3.47
CA LEU A 49 -18.78 5.81 3.35
C LEU A 49 -19.72 6.09 2.19
N TYR A 50 -19.44 5.51 1.02
CA TYR A 50 -20.32 5.60 -0.14
C TYR A 50 -21.74 5.08 0.17
N LEU A 51 -21.83 3.91 0.84
CA LEU A 51 -23.11 3.33 1.25
C LEU A 51 -23.81 4.19 2.31
N GLY A 52 -23.05 4.70 3.28
CA GLY A 52 -23.54 5.50 4.39
C GLY A 52 -24.13 6.82 3.93
N ILE A 53 -23.49 7.50 2.99
CA ILE A 53 -24.03 8.73 2.38
C ILE A 53 -25.26 8.43 1.53
N LYS A 54 -25.23 7.38 0.69
CA LYS A 54 -26.38 7.00 -0.14
C LYS A 54 -27.63 6.67 0.70
N ARG A 55 -27.45 6.01 1.84
CA ARG A 55 -28.54 5.58 2.74
C ARG A 55 -28.80 6.55 3.90
N ASN A 56 -27.92 7.53 4.12
CA ASN A 56 -27.85 8.35 5.34
C ASN A 56 -27.92 7.51 6.63
N ARG A 57 -27.10 6.45 6.67
CA ARG A 57 -26.99 5.49 7.79
C ARG A 57 -25.51 5.19 8.04
N TYR A 58 -25.21 4.50 9.14
CA TYR A 58 -23.85 4.04 9.47
C TYR A 58 -22.85 5.16 9.83
N ALA A 59 -23.32 6.35 10.23
CA ALA A 59 -22.43 7.44 10.65
C ALA A 59 -21.48 7.00 11.77
N VAL A 60 -22.01 6.39 12.84
CA VAL A 60 -21.22 5.89 13.97
C VAL A 60 -20.20 4.83 13.53
N TRP A 61 -20.63 3.86 12.72
CA TRP A 61 -19.74 2.81 12.21
C TRP A 61 -18.61 3.39 11.35
N ASN A 62 -18.92 4.34 10.47
CA ASN A 62 -17.93 5.02 9.66
C ASN A 62 -16.98 5.88 10.50
N SER A 63 -17.45 6.46 11.61
CA SER A 63 -16.59 7.16 12.57
C SER A 63 -15.61 6.24 13.25
N VAL A 64 -16.06 5.06 13.70
CA VAL A 64 -15.21 4.06 14.33
C VAL A 64 -14.19 3.52 13.33
N LEU A 65 -14.61 3.21 12.10
CA LEU A 65 -13.71 2.82 11.02
C LEU A 65 -12.67 3.91 10.70
N LEU A 66 -13.09 5.17 10.60
CA LEU A 66 -12.17 6.30 10.36
C LEU A 66 -11.19 6.48 11.52
N ALA A 67 -11.64 6.33 12.77
CA ALA A 67 -10.76 6.37 13.93
C ALA A 67 -9.73 5.23 13.89
N MET A 68 -10.13 4.01 13.52
CA MET A 68 -9.19 2.89 13.34
C MET A 68 -8.17 3.14 12.23
N VAL A 69 -8.59 3.71 11.10
CA VAL A 69 -7.67 4.14 10.02
C VAL A 69 -6.66 5.16 10.55
N VAL A 70 -7.12 6.20 11.24
CA VAL A 70 -6.25 7.28 11.76
C VAL A 70 -5.27 6.76 12.83
N LEU A 71 -5.75 5.93 13.76
CA LEU A 71 -4.93 5.36 14.84
C LEU A 71 -3.93 4.32 14.34
N THR A 72 -4.20 3.69 13.20
CA THR A 72 -3.28 2.71 12.60
C THR A 72 -2.25 3.39 11.72
N HIS A 73 -2.66 4.25 10.76
CA HIS A 73 -1.73 4.96 9.90
C HIS A 73 -2.32 6.24 9.28
N ILE A 74 -1.86 7.40 9.77
CA ILE A 74 -2.40 8.73 9.44
C ILE A 74 -2.46 9.03 7.92
N TYR A 75 -1.48 8.55 7.13
CA TYR A 75 -1.43 8.76 5.68
C TYR A 75 -2.70 8.30 4.97
N THR A 76 -3.19 7.11 5.30
CA THR A 76 -4.43 6.59 4.68
C THR A 76 -5.66 7.38 5.13
N GLY A 77 -5.64 7.99 6.32
CA GLY A 77 -6.66 8.94 6.79
C GLY A 77 -6.67 10.25 6.01
N ILE A 78 -5.49 10.79 5.66
CA ILE A 78 -5.34 11.96 4.77
C ILE A 78 -5.97 11.66 3.41
N PHE A 79 -5.67 10.48 2.85
CA PHE A 79 -6.27 10.01 1.61
C PHE A 79 -7.80 9.96 1.69
N ILE A 80 -8.38 9.35 2.74
CA ILE A 80 -9.83 9.28 2.94
C ILE A 80 -10.47 10.67 3.05
N THR A 81 -9.75 11.63 3.65
CA THR A 81 -10.22 13.02 3.76
C THR A 81 -10.42 13.63 2.37
N LEU A 82 -9.45 13.50 1.47
CA LEU A 82 -9.59 13.98 0.10
C LEU A 82 -10.64 13.22 -0.71
N VAL A 83 -10.71 11.89 -0.54
CA VAL A 83 -11.74 11.07 -1.20
C VAL A 83 -13.15 11.51 -0.78
N SER A 84 -13.34 11.88 0.49
CA SER A 84 -14.64 12.32 1.03
C SER A 84 -15.15 13.62 0.39
N ILE A 85 -14.25 14.47 -0.13
CA ILE A 85 -14.62 15.72 -0.83
C ILE A 85 -15.50 15.44 -2.06
N PHE A 86 -15.38 14.26 -2.67
CA PHE A 86 -16.26 13.84 -3.78
C PHE A 86 -17.74 14.07 -3.49
N PHE A 87 -18.18 13.76 -2.26
CA PHE A 87 -19.59 13.89 -1.87
C PHE A 87 -20.02 15.33 -1.62
N LEU A 88 -19.09 16.26 -1.42
CA LEU A 88 -19.39 17.70 -1.36
C LEU A 88 -19.52 18.29 -2.76
N LEU A 89 -18.86 17.68 -3.75
CA LEU A 89 -18.93 18.08 -5.16
C LEU A 89 -20.10 17.42 -5.91
N SER A 90 -20.66 16.33 -5.38
CA SER A 90 -21.69 15.53 -6.04
C SER A 90 -22.94 15.29 -5.17
N GLY A 91 -24.12 15.61 -5.72
CA GLY A 91 -25.41 15.36 -5.07
C GLY A 91 -25.85 16.46 -4.10
N ASP A 92 -26.55 16.06 -3.03
CA ASP A 92 -27.06 16.97 -1.99
C ASP A 92 -25.94 17.38 -1.03
N ARG A 93 -25.33 18.54 -1.32
CA ARG A 93 -24.14 19.03 -0.63
C ARG A 93 -24.37 19.26 0.86
N SER A 94 -25.52 19.82 1.24
CA SER A 94 -25.82 20.18 2.63
C SER A 94 -26.01 18.92 3.48
N ARG A 95 -26.78 17.95 2.96
CA ARG A 95 -26.95 16.66 3.64
C ARG A 95 -25.64 15.89 3.76
N ASN A 96 -24.86 15.84 2.68
CA ASN A 96 -23.58 15.15 2.65
C ASN A 96 -22.57 15.81 3.61
N PHE A 97 -22.54 17.14 3.67
CA PHE A 97 -21.72 17.89 4.61
C PHE A 97 -22.06 17.55 6.06
N ILE A 98 -23.35 17.56 6.44
CA ILE A 98 -23.76 17.21 7.80
C ILE A 98 -23.38 15.76 8.15
N TYR A 99 -23.56 14.83 7.20
CA TYR A 99 -23.17 13.43 7.40
C TYR A 99 -21.65 13.31 7.62
N LEU A 100 -20.85 13.91 6.75
CA LEU A 100 -19.39 13.90 6.85
C LEU A 100 -18.92 14.58 8.13
N LEU A 101 -19.50 15.72 8.49
CA LEU A 101 -19.18 16.43 9.73
C LEU A 101 -19.39 15.52 10.94
N ARG A 102 -20.52 14.81 11.03
CA ARG A 102 -20.76 13.83 12.10
C ARG A 102 -19.71 12.72 12.11
N VAL A 103 -19.38 12.18 10.93
CA VAL A 103 -18.41 11.08 10.80
C VAL A 103 -17.03 11.51 11.29
N PHE A 104 -16.50 12.61 10.74
CA PHE A 104 -15.17 13.13 11.04
C PHE A 104 -15.06 13.69 12.46
N PHE A 105 -16.09 14.40 12.94
CA PHE A 105 -16.10 14.92 14.30
C PHE A 105 -16.04 13.78 15.34
N LEU A 106 -16.91 12.77 15.21
CA LEU A 106 -16.92 11.65 16.14
C LEU A 106 -15.63 10.80 16.03
N ALA A 107 -15.08 10.61 14.83
CA ALA A 107 -13.78 9.95 14.66
C ALA A 107 -12.64 10.74 15.33
N GLY A 108 -12.67 12.07 15.23
CA GLY A 108 -11.75 12.98 15.90
C GLY A 108 -11.85 12.89 17.42
N LEU A 109 -13.06 12.77 17.99
CA LEU A 109 -13.25 12.55 19.42
C LEU A 109 -12.66 11.20 19.87
N ILE A 110 -12.91 10.12 19.11
CA ILE A 110 -12.43 8.77 19.43
C ILE A 110 -10.89 8.69 19.34
N SER A 111 -10.30 9.30 18.32
CA SER A 111 -8.85 9.28 18.10
C SER A 111 -8.09 10.46 18.74
N GLY A 112 -8.81 11.36 19.42
CA GLY A 112 -8.29 12.62 19.95
C GLY A 112 -7.18 12.43 20.98
N PHE A 113 -7.30 11.42 21.83
CA PHE A 113 -6.31 11.11 22.87
C PHE A 113 -4.91 10.84 22.30
N TRP A 114 -4.79 10.43 21.04
CA TRP A 114 -3.52 10.16 20.38
C TRP A 114 -3.15 11.23 19.35
N THR A 115 -4.13 11.68 18.56
CA THR A 115 -3.90 12.68 17.50
C THR A 115 -3.56 14.06 18.04
N ILE A 116 -4.16 14.50 19.14
CA ILE A 116 -3.87 15.80 19.75
C ILE A 116 -2.42 15.86 20.27
N PRO A 117 -1.94 14.89 21.08
CA PRO A 117 -0.53 14.85 21.48
C PRO A 117 0.44 14.70 20.30
N LEU A 118 0.08 13.93 19.26
CA LEU A 118 0.90 13.82 18.07
C LEU A 118 1.11 15.19 17.42
N ILE A 119 0.01 15.92 17.13
CA ILE A 119 0.06 17.25 16.50
C ILE A 119 0.88 18.23 17.35
N ALA A 120 0.63 18.26 18.67
CA ALA A 120 1.36 19.12 19.59
C ALA A 120 2.86 18.83 19.64
N LYS A 121 3.28 17.60 19.29
CA LYS A 121 4.67 17.15 19.32
C LYS A 121 5.28 16.97 17.93
N LEU A 122 4.63 17.41 16.85
CA LEU A 122 5.18 17.30 15.49
C LEU A 122 6.53 17.99 15.33
N GLY A 123 6.80 19.06 16.10
CA GLY A 123 8.10 19.74 16.12
C GLY A 123 9.28 18.87 16.57
N PHE A 124 9.02 17.76 17.26
CA PHE A 124 10.05 16.78 17.64
C PHE A 124 10.24 15.66 16.61
N SER A 125 9.46 15.66 15.53
CA SER A 125 9.59 14.64 14.49
C SER A 125 10.76 14.97 13.56
N ALA A 126 11.55 13.95 13.21
CA ALA A 126 12.52 14.08 12.16
C ALA A 126 11.79 14.19 10.82
N ALA A 127 12.07 15.25 10.05
CA ALA A 127 11.62 15.31 8.67
C ALA A 127 12.17 14.09 7.91
N PRO A 128 11.39 13.50 6.98
CA PRO A 128 11.93 12.51 6.07
C PRO A 128 13.20 13.04 5.41
N ARG A 129 14.23 12.19 5.24
CA ARG A 129 15.46 12.59 4.54
C ARG A 129 15.15 12.92 3.07
N ASP A 130 15.93 13.84 2.49
CA ASP A 130 15.80 14.37 1.11
C ASP A 130 15.68 13.30 0.00
N VAL A 131 16.07 12.06 0.29
CA VAL A 131 16.04 10.88 -0.61
C VAL A 131 14.62 10.56 -1.12
N PHE A 132 13.56 10.97 -0.42
CA PHE A 132 12.17 10.68 -0.79
C PHE A 132 11.41 11.87 -1.40
N PHE A 133 12.10 12.93 -1.83
CA PHE A 133 11.47 14.17 -2.34
C PHE A 133 11.53 14.32 -3.87
N GLY A 134 12.07 13.33 -4.58
CA GLY A 134 12.05 13.29 -6.06
C GLY A 134 10.69 12.87 -6.64
N PHE A 135 10.43 13.22 -7.90
CA PHE A 135 9.29 12.66 -8.62
C PHE A 135 9.44 11.14 -8.73
N PRO A 136 8.39 10.35 -8.42
CA PRO A 136 8.47 8.92 -8.64
C PRO A 136 8.68 8.62 -10.12
N ASN A 137 9.51 7.63 -10.41
CA ASN A 137 9.52 7.01 -11.72
C ASN A 137 8.09 6.55 -12.07
N LEU A 138 7.67 6.74 -13.32
CA LEU A 138 6.33 6.36 -13.77
C LEU A 138 6.02 4.89 -13.47
N ASP A 139 7.02 4.02 -13.52
CA ASP A 139 6.91 2.58 -13.25
C ASP A 139 6.56 2.25 -11.79
N ILE A 140 6.72 3.20 -10.87
CA ILE A 140 6.27 3.07 -9.47
C ILE A 140 4.77 3.34 -9.37
N VAL A 141 4.26 4.28 -10.16
CA VAL A 141 2.85 4.73 -10.13
C VAL A 141 1.95 3.87 -11.02
N ILE A 142 2.47 3.50 -12.20
CA ILE A 142 1.82 2.65 -13.19
C ILE A 142 2.60 1.34 -13.25
N VAL A 143 2.01 0.29 -12.72
CA VAL A 143 2.64 -1.02 -12.56
C VAL A 143 2.57 -1.75 -13.91
N PRO A 144 3.69 -1.98 -14.63
CA PRO A 144 3.66 -2.57 -15.96
C PRO A 144 3.02 -3.97 -15.99
N GLN A 145 3.16 -4.72 -14.90
CA GLN A 145 2.55 -6.05 -14.71
C GLN A 145 1.02 -6.01 -14.76
N PHE A 146 0.42 -4.84 -14.53
CA PHE A 146 -1.04 -4.64 -14.52
C PHE A 146 -1.62 -4.11 -15.82
N THR A 147 -0.84 -4.08 -16.91
CA THR A 147 -1.28 -3.54 -18.22
C THR A 147 -2.60 -4.11 -18.70
N ILE A 148 -2.81 -5.43 -18.60
CA ILE A 148 -4.08 -6.07 -19.00
C ILE A 148 -5.27 -5.59 -18.16
N PHE A 149 -5.06 -5.29 -16.86
CA PHE A 149 -6.10 -4.73 -16.00
C PHE A 149 -6.39 -3.28 -16.36
N TYR A 150 -5.41 -2.50 -16.78
CA TYR A 150 -5.64 -1.13 -17.25
C TYR A 150 -6.55 -1.09 -18.49
N ILE A 151 -6.48 -2.09 -19.38
CA ILE A 151 -7.41 -2.23 -20.51
C ILE A 151 -8.85 -2.43 -20.01
N PHE A 152 -9.08 -3.36 -19.09
CA PHE A 152 -10.42 -3.56 -18.52
C PHE A 152 -10.90 -2.36 -17.70
N ALA A 153 -9.99 -1.69 -16.98
CA ALA A 153 -10.29 -0.48 -16.24
C ALA A 153 -10.74 0.63 -17.20
N ALA A 154 -10.08 0.79 -18.36
CA ALA A 154 -10.48 1.75 -19.38
C ALA A 154 -11.91 1.50 -19.87
N ILE A 155 -12.34 0.24 -20.04
CA ILE A 155 -13.73 -0.09 -20.40
C ILE A 155 -14.71 0.41 -19.33
N SER A 156 -14.42 0.18 -18.04
CA SER A 156 -15.24 0.67 -16.93
C SER A 156 -15.26 2.20 -16.87
N VAL A 157 -14.11 2.84 -17.06
CA VAL A 157 -13.96 4.30 -17.05
C VAL A 157 -14.75 4.94 -18.18
N THR A 158 -14.54 4.51 -19.43
CA THR A 158 -15.25 5.04 -20.60
C THR A 158 -16.76 4.87 -20.43
N SER A 159 -17.21 3.65 -20.11
CA SER A 159 -18.62 3.38 -19.89
C SER A 159 -19.19 4.16 -18.70
N GLY A 160 -18.44 4.34 -17.62
CA GLY A 160 -18.87 5.07 -16.44
C GLY A 160 -18.92 6.58 -16.64
N ILE A 161 -17.99 7.17 -17.41
CA ILE A 161 -18.02 8.59 -17.76
C ILE A 161 -19.22 8.87 -18.68
N LEU A 162 -19.39 8.08 -19.75
CA LEU A 162 -20.51 8.24 -20.69
C LEU A 162 -21.88 8.15 -20.00
N ASN A 163 -22.02 7.21 -19.05
CA ASN A 163 -23.27 7.01 -18.31
C ASN A 163 -23.36 7.83 -17.01
N ARG A 164 -22.37 8.68 -16.70
CA ARG A 164 -22.25 9.43 -15.44
C ARG A 164 -22.45 8.54 -14.19
N ASP A 165 -21.88 7.34 -14.22
CA ASP A 165 -21.94 6.40 -13.11
C ASP A 165 -21.16 6.93 -11.91
N LYS A 166 -21.89 7.28 -10.85
CA LYS A 166 -21.33 7.84 -9.61
C LYS A 166 -20.28 6.94 -8.99
N LYS A 167 -20.35 5.61 -9.16
CA LYS A 167 -19.34 4.69 -8.60
C LYS A 167 -18.01 4.82 -9.34
N THR A 168 -18.04 4.81 -10.67
CA THR A 168 -16.85 5.02 -11.49
C THR A 168 -16.24 6.39 -11.24
N LEU A 169 -17.06 7.45 -11.16
CA LEU A 169 -16.59 8.80 -10.86
C LEU A 169 -15.95 8.89 -9.46
N TYR A 170 -16.49 8.16 -8.47
CA TYR A 170 -15.93 8.08 -7.13
C TYR A 170 -14.55 7.40 -7.11
N PHE A 171 -14.39 6.29 -7.84
CA PHE A 171 -13.10 5.62 -7.99
C PHE A 171 -12.08 6.49 -8.75
N LEU A 172 -12.50 7.19 -9.80
CA LEU A 172 -11.65 8.15 -10.51
C LEU A 172 -11.21 9.29 -9.59
N TRP A 173 -12.13 9.85 -8.80
CA TRP A 173 -11.79 10.88 -7.81
C TRP A 173 -10.78 10.38 -6.78
N ALA A 174 -10.88 9.11 -6.38
CA ALA A 174 -9.93 8.51 -5.46
C ALA A 174 -8.54 8.33 -6.09
N ILE A 175 -8.44 7.93 -7.36
CA ILE A 175 -7.16 7.93 -8.08
C ILE A 175 -6.59 9.35 -8.17
N LEU A 176 -7.42 10.34 -8.54
CA LEU A 176 -6.99 11.74 -8.62
C LEU A 176 -6.52 12.29 -7.26
N SER A 177 -7.21 11.94 -6.18
CA SER A 177 -6.83 12.31 -4.81
C SER A 177 -5.46 11.72 -4.45
N SER A 178 -5.21 10.48 -4.83
CA SER A 178 -3.92 9.82 -4.63
C SER A 178 -2.81 10.50 -5.41
N VAL A 179 -3.02 10.76 -6.71
CA VAL A 179 -2.05 11.45 -7.57
C VAL A 179 -1.76 12.85 -7.05
N PHE A 180 -2.79 13.58 -6.63
CA PHE A 180 -2.63 14.89 -6.01
C PHE A 180 -1.75 14.84 -4.76
N LEU A 181 -1.94 13.86 -3.88
CA LEU A 181 -1.12 13.69 -2.67
C LEU A 181 0.34 13.32 -2.99
N ILE A 182 0.56 12.51 -4.02
CA ILE A 182 1.90 12.17 -4.50
C ILE A 182 2.63 13.43 -4.99
N LEU A 183 1.95 14.27 -5.78
CA LEU A 183 2.53 15.49 -6.37
C LEU A 183 2.69 16.62 -5.35
N SER A 184 1.81 16.70 -4.34
CA SER A 184 1.82 17.79 -3.35
C SER A 184 2.95 17.70 -2.34
N ILE A 185 3.79 16.67 -2.43
CA ILE A 185 4.63 16.30 -1.29
C ILE A 185 5.81 17.22 -1.02
N LYS A 186 6.30 17.89 -2.07
CA LYS A 186 7.32 18.93 -1.98
C LYS A 186 6.93 20.03 -0.99
N TYR A 187 5.63 20.19 -0.71
CA TYR A 187 5.10 21.23 0.15
C TYR A 187 4.74 20.75 1.56
N ILE A 188 4.61 19.44 1.79
CA ILE A 188 3.99 18.89 3.02
C ILE A 188 5.00 18.05 3.84
N ASN A 189 6.22 17.81 3.35
CA ASN A 189 7.26 17.02 4.05
C ASN A 189 6.78 15.62 4.49
N LEU A 190 5.94 14.99 3.67
CA LEU A 190 5.43 13.64 3.88
C LEU A 190 6.18 12.63 2.99
N LEU A 191 5.90 11.33 3.13
CA LEU A 191 6.38 10.26 2.26
C LEU A 191 5.36 9.91 1.16
N TYR A 192 5.67 10.13 -0.13
CA TYR A 192 4.66 10.08 -1.21
C TYR A 192 4.29 8.64 -1.56
N ILE A 193 5.27 7.77 -1.35
CA ILE A 193 5.20 6.32 -1.45
C ILE A 193 3.96 5.77 -0.76
N ARG A 194 3.50 6.41 0.34
CA ARG A 194 2.30 6.02 1.11
C ARG A 194 0.97 6.27 0.41
N PHE A 195 0.98 6.89 -0.76
CA PHE A 195 -0.22 7.10 -1.57
C PHE A 195 -0.18 6.27 -2.85
N VAL A 196 0.99 5.83 -3.31
CA VAL A 196 1.17 5.00 -4.51
C VAL A 196 0.26 3.76 -4.50
N PRO A 197 0.02 3.04 -3.39
CA PRO A 197 -0.85 1.87 -3.40
C PRO A 197 -2.26 2.08 -3.94
N PHE A 198 -2.81 3.27 -3.77
CA PHE A 198 -4.14 3.59 -4.30
C PHE A 198 -4.14 3.74 -5.83
N THR A 199 -2.99 4.10 -6.45
CA THR A 199 -2.89 4.31 -7.91
C THR A 199 -2.95 3.02 -8.71
N TYR A 200 -2.59 1.87 -8.12
CA TYR A 200 -2.75 0.57 -8.77
C TYR A 200 -3.86 -0.29 -8.17
N PHE A 201 -4.23 -0.14 -6.89
CA PHE A 201 -5.33 -0.91 -6.32
C PHE A 201 -6.70 -0.51 -6.87
N ILE A 202 -6.97 0.79 -7.02
CA ILE A 202 -8.27 1.27 -7.52
C ILE A 202 -8.48 0.88 -8.99
N PRO A 203 -7.49 0.95 -9.89
CA PRO A 203 -7.61 0.37 -11.22
C PRO A 203 -7.94 -1.12 -11.24
N LEU A 204 -7.46 -1.94 -10.29
CA LEU A 204 -7.88 -3.35 -10.20
C LEU A 204 -9.39 -3.46 -9.88
N LEU A 205 -9.94 -2.58 -9.04
CA LEU A 205 -11.38 -2.52 -8.80
C LEU A 205 -12.15 -2.10 -10.07
N LEU A 206 -11.68 -1.08 -10.79
CA LEU A 206 -12.27 -0.65 -12.06
C LEU A 206 -12.17 -1.73 -13.13
N ALA A 207 -11.05 -2.46 -13.20
CA ALA A 207 -10.86 -3.59 -14.09
C ALA A 207 -11.86 -4.70 -13.80
N SER A 208 -12.12 -4.98 -12.53
CA SER A 208 -13.12 -5.98 -12.13
C SER A 208 -14.54 -5.61 -12.56
N ASP A 209 -14.87 -4.31 -12.54
CA ASP A 209 -16.13 -3.79 -13.04
C ASP A 209 -16.19 -3.87 -14.57
N GLY A 210 -15.13 -3.48 -15.27
CA GLY A 210 -15.01 -3.56 -16.73
C GLY A 210 -15.18 -4.98 -17.24
N LEU A 211 -14.43 -5.94 -16.67
CA LEU A 211 -14.60 -7.36 -16.98
C LEU A 211 -16.01 -7.85 -16.62
N GLY A 212 -16.58 -7.33 -15.53
CA GLY A 212 -17.96 -7.59 -15.13
C GLY A 212 -18.99 -7.16 -16.17
N ARG A 213 -18.76 -6.04 -16.86
CA ARG A 213 -19.60 -5.52 -17.96
C ARG A 213 -19.46 -6.36 -19.23
N VAL A 214 -18.22 -6.69 -19.61
CA VAL A 214 -17.93 -7.53 -20.80
C VAL A 214 -18.51 -8.95 -20.64
N SER A 215 -18.35 -9.54 -19.47
CA SER A 215 -18.80 -10.91 -19.20
C SER A 215 -20.30 -11.06 -18.93
N ARG A 216 -21.09 -9.96 -19.00
CA ARG A 216 -22.50 -9.95 -18.56
C ARG A 216 -23.39 -10.91 -19.36
N ASN A 217 -23.09 -11.12 -20.64
CA ASN A 217 -23.91 -11.93 -21.55
C ASN A 217 -23.40 -13.37 -21.74
N LEU A 218 -22.35 -13.78 -21.04
CA LEU A 218 -21.76 -15.11 -21.18
C LEU A 218 -22.56 -16.15 -20.38
N ARG A 219 -23.01 -17.22 -21.05
CA ARG A 219 -23.76 -18.34 -20.42
C ARG A 219 -22.96 -19.05 -19.33
N ALA A 220 -21.64 -19.19 -19.49
CA ALA A 220 -20.74 -19.87 -18.55
C ALA A 220 -19.86 -18.90 -17.75
N ARG A 221 -20.47 -17.84 -17.18
CA ARG A 221 -19.75 -16.75 -16.53
C ARG A 221 -18.76 -17.21 -15.45
N TRP A 222 -19.14 -18.16 -14.60
CA TRP A 222 -18.29 -18.62 -13.50
C TRP A 222 -17.01 -19.32 -13.99
N LEU A 223 -17.11 -20.17 -15.01
CA LEU A 223 -15.95 -20.83 -15.62
C LEU A 223 -15.01 -19.80 -16.25
N PHE A 224 -15.56 -18.82 -16.98
CA PHE A 224 -14.79 -17.72 -17.54
C PHE A 224 -14.02 -16.95 -16.46
N LEU A 225 -14.66 -16.68 -15.31
CA LEU A 225 -13.99 -15.97 -14.21
C LEU A 225 -12.88 -16.79 -13.55
N ILE A 226 -13.06 -18.10 -13.39
CA ILE A 226 -12.01 -19.00 -12.89
C ILE A 226 -10.82 -19.00 -13.85
N ILE A 227 -11.09 -19.16 -15.15
CA ILE A 227 -10.05 -19.14 -16.19
C ILE A 227 -9.30 -17.80 -16.14
N VAL A 228 -9.99 -16.67 -16.10
CA VAL A 228 -9.32 -15.36 -16.04
C VAL A 228 -8.48 -15.22 -14.78
N VAL A 229 -8.98 -15.62 -13.61
CA VAL A 229 -8.20 -15.56 -12.36
C VAL A 229 -6.95 -16.45 -12.46
N LEU A 230 -7.09 -17.69 -12.92
CA LEU A 230 -5.96 -18.61 -13.09
C LEU A 230 -4.96 -18.08 -14.12
N SER A 231 -5.41 -17.58 -15.27
CA SER A 231 -4.57 -16.96 -16.28
C SER A 231 -3.85 -15.72 -15.73
N THR A 232 -4.49 -14.93 -14.87
CA THR A 232 -3.84 -13.78 -14.25
C THR A 232 -2.81 -14.17 -13.19
N LEU A 233 -3.04 -15.23 -12.43
CA LEU A 233 -2.06 -15.77 -11.48
C LEU A 233 -0.83 -16.31 -12.22
N ILE A 234 -1.06 -17.05 -13.31
CA ILE A 234 -0.01 -17.54 -14.21
C ILE A 234 0.77 -16.37 -14.81
N TRP A 235 0.07 -15.35 -15.32
CA TRP A 235 0.67 -14.16 -15.91
C TRP A 235 1.55 -13.39 -14.92
N VAL A 236 1.06 -13.15 -13.70
CA VAL A 236 1.80 -12.39 -12.69
C VAL A 236 3.04 -13.16 -12.20
N ASN A 237 2.92 -14.48 -12.03
CA ASN A 237 3.98 -15.32 -11.47
C ASN A 237 5.05 -15.73 -12.49
N LEU A 238 4.64 -16.14 -13.70
CA LEU A 238 5.57 -16.63 -14.74
C LEU A 238 6.00 -15.52 -15.72
N GLY A 239 5.18 -14.48 -15.90
CA GLY A 239 5.33 -13.57 -17.03
C GLY A 239 5.12 -14.30 -18.37
N VAL A 240 5.22 -13.56 -19.49
CA VAL A 240 5.08 -14.16 -20.83
C VAL A 240 6.24 -15.10 -21.14
N SER A 241 7.46 -14.73 -20.78
CA SER A 241 8.65 -15.56 -21.00
C SER A 241 8.59 -16.88 -20.21
N GLY A 242 8.18 -16.86 -18.94
CA GLY A 242 8.05 -18.09 -18.15
C GLY A 242 6.94 -19.00 -18.66
N VAL A 243 5.82 -18.46 -19.16
CA VAL A 243 4.77 -19.26 -19.82
C VAL A 243 5.31 -19.92 -21.09
N ILE A 244 6.04 -19.17 -21.93
CA ILE A 244 6.66 -19.71 -23.14
C ILE A 244 7.65 -20.83 -22.81
N SER A 245 8.49 -20.62 -21.79
CA SER A 245 9.46 -21.60 -21.32
C SER A 245 8.79 -22.90 -20.86
N GLU A 246 7.71 -22.79 -20.08
CA GLU A 246 7.00 -23.97 -19.56
C GLU A 246 6.23 -24.72 -20.65
N ILE A 247 5.63 -24.01 -21.60
CA ILE A 247 5.04 -24.61 -22.80
C ILE A 247 6.12 -25.33 -23.61
N GLY A 248 7.30 -24.73 -23.79
CA GLY A 248 8.43 -25.35 -24.47
C GLY A 248 8.88 -26.67 -23.84
N LYS A 249 8.87 -26.76 -22.49
CA LYS A 249 9.14 -28.01 -21.77
C LYS A 249 8.04 -29.05 -22.00
N LEU A 250 6.78 -28.64 -21.96
CA LEU A 250 5.62 -29.53 -22.13
C LEU A 250 5.50 -30.08 -23.56
N THR A 251 5.84 -29.28 -24.58
CA THR A 251 5.76 -29.69 -25.99
C THR A 251 7.04 -30.32 -26.53
N GLY A 252 8.13 -30.30 -25.75
CA GLY A 252 9.45 -30.74 -26.20
C GLY A 252 10.13 -29.78 -27.18
N CYS A 253 9.57 -28.57 -27.39
CA CYS A 253 10.12 -27.55 -28.29
C CYS A 253 11.05 -26.54 -27.60
N GLY A 254 11.49 -26.81 -26.36
CA GLY A 254 12.28 -25.86 -25.56
C GLY A 254 13.57 -25.36 -26.22
N ASP A 255 14.16 -26.16 -27.13
CA ASP A 255 15.37 -25.79 -27.87
C ASP A 255 15.11 -25.13 -29.23
N ASP A 256 13.84 -24.93 -29.60
CA ASP A 256 13.47 -24.28 -30.86
C ASP A 256 14.00 -22.82 -30.91
N PRO A 257 14.73 -22.43 -31.98
CA PRO A 257 15.31 -21.09 -32.09
C PRO A 257 14.27 -19.96 -32.08
N ILE A 258 13.09 -20.19 -32.66
CA ILE A 258 12.00 -19.22 -32.71
C ILE A 258 11.40 -19.08 -31.31
N LEU A 259 11.22 -20.19 -30.60
CA LEU A 259 10.73 -20.17 -29.23
C LEU A 259 11.69 -19.42 -28.30
N LYS A 260 13.00 -19.67 -28.38
CA LYS A 260 14.02 -18.94 -27.59
C LYS A 260 14.11 -17.45 -27.95
N ALA A 261 14.00 -17.10 -29.24
CA ALA A 261 13.95 -15.70 -29.66
C ALA A 261 12.70 -14.99 -29.11
N THR A 262 11.56 -15.68 -29.13
CA THR A 262 10.28 -15.17 -28.59
C THR A 262 10.36 -15.02 -27.07
N GLU A 263 10.88 -16.02 -26.36
CA GLU A 263 11.13 -15.95 -24.92
C GLU A 263 12.05 -14.78 -24.55
N SER A 264 13.15 -14.58 -25.29
CA SER A 264 14.06 -13.46 -25.08
C SER A 264 13.40 -12.11 -25.32
N TYR A 265 12.62 -11.98 -26.41
CA TYR A 265 11.90 -10.74 -26.71
C TYR A 265 10.93 -10.37 -25.58
N PHE A 266 10.16 -11.36 -25.10
CA PHE A 266 9.21 -11.13 -24.01
C PHE A 266 9.87 -11.01 -22.64
N ARG A 267 11.03 -11.62 -22.41
CA ARG A 267 11.82 -11.37 -21.20
C ARG A 267 12.21 -9.90 -21.14
N ASP A 268 12.70 -9.34 -22.24
CA ASP A 268 13.19 -7.96 -22.25
C ASP A 268 12.06 -6.95 -22.53
N PHE A 269 10.80 -7.41 -22.62
CA PHE A 269 9.64 -6.57 -22.89
C PHE A 269 9.22 -5.81 -21.63
N PRO A 270 9.10 -4.47 -21.68
CA PRO A 270 8.89 -3.63 -20.50
C PRO A 270 7.56 -3.86 -19.75
N LEU A 271 6.65 -4.66 -20.31
CA LEU A 271 5.34 -4.99 -19.73
C LEU A 271 5.26 -6.43 -19.18
N VAL A 272 6.38 -7.16 -19.12
CA VAL A 272 6.44 -8.55 -18.63
C VAL A 272 7.05 -8.62 -17.23
N SER A 273 6.44 -9.42 -16.36
CA SER A 273 6.89 -9.66 -14.98
C SER A 273 8.17 -10.52 -14.95
N HIS A 274 9.08 -10.20 -14.04
CA HIS A 274 10.18 -11.08 -13.65
C HIS A 274 9.92 -11.55 -12.22
N GLY A 275 9.80 -12.86 -12.01
CA GLY A 275 9.68 -13.43 -10.66
C GLY A 275 10.91 -13.09 -9.84
N ILE A 276 10.72 -12.52 -8.65
CA ILE A 276 11.80 -12.08 -7.78
C ILE A 276 11.95 -13.06 -6.60
N THR A 277 13.17 -13.48 -6.33
CA THR A 277 13.45 -14.60 -5.41
C THR A 277 13.79 -14.17 -3.97
N TYR A 278 13.59 -12.90 -3.60
CA TYR A 278 14.05 -12.40 -2.28
C TYR A 278 13.10 -12.70 -1.13
N ILE A 279 11.81 -13.01 -1.36
CA ILE A 279 10.82 -13.21 -0.28
C ILE A 279 11.28 -14.26 0.75
N PRO A 280 11.73 -15.47 0.37
CA PRO A 280 12.19 -16.46 1.34
C PRO A 280 13.36 -15.96 2.20
N SER A 281 14.27 -15.18 1.60
CA SER A 281 15.39 -14.56 2.31
C SER A 281 14.90 -13.54 3.35
N TRP A 282 13.93 -12.71 2.99
CA TRP A 282 13.34 -11.72 3.91
C TRP A 282 12.55 -12.36 5.05
N ILE A 283 11.80 -13.43 4.76
CA ILE A 283 11.12 -14.23 5.80
C ILE A 283 12.17 -14.78 6.76
N ARG A 284 13.19 -15.47 6.26
CA ARG A 284 14.27 -15.99 7.10
C ARG A 284 14.93 -14.88 7.92
N TRP A 285 15.24 -13.74 7.31
CA TRP A 285 15.80 -12.59 8.01
C TRP A 285 14.90 -12.23 9.18
N ASN A 286 13.63 -11.92 8.92
CA ASN A 286 12.69 -11.38 9.92
C ASN A 286 12.42 -12.35 11.07
N TYR A 287 12.44 -13.66 10.82
CA TYR A 287 12.09 -14.68 11.82
C TYR A 287 13.29 -15.38 12.49
N GLU A 288 14.53 -15.20 12.02
CA GLU A 288 15.71 -15.81 12.68
C GLU A 288 16.14 -15.10 13.99
N GLY A 289 15.43 -14.03 14.37
CA GLY A 289 15.69 -13.27 15.61
C GLY A 289 16.94 -12.40 15.53
N LEU A 290 17.14 -11.53 16.52
CA LEU A 290 18.37 -10.75 16.62
C LEU A 290 19.53 -11.67 17.01
N GLU A 291 19.24 -12.72 17.77
CA GLU A 291 20.13 -13.78 18.24
C GLU A 291 20.82 -14.53 17.10
N GLY A 292 20.14 -14.68 15.96
CA GLY A 292 20.70 -15.31 14.76
C GLY A 292 21.65 -14.43 13.96
N LYS A 293 21.79 -13.14 14.32
CA LYS A 293 22.60 -12.18 13.56
C LYS A 293 24.05 -12.19 14.01
N LYS A 294 24.97 -12.01 13.05
CA LYS A 294 26.41 -11.85 13.33
C LYS A 294 26.70 -10.76 14.36
N ALA A 295 25.91 -9.69 14.36
CA ALA A 295 26.07 -8.56 15.27
C ALA A 295 25.50 -8.80 16.68
N TYR A 296 24.90 -9.96 16.95
CA TYR A 296 24.22 -10.23 18.21
C TYR A 296 25.15 -10.17 19.42
N ASN A 297 26.35 -10.76 19.32
CA ASN A 297 27.32 -10.73 20.43
C ASN A 297 27.71 -9.29 20.77
N THR A 298 28.00 -8.47 19.76
CA THR A 298 28.28 -7.05 19.95
C THR A 298 27.08 -6.29 20.55
N PHE A 299 25.87 -6.56 20.06
CA PHE A 299 24.66 -5.96 20.63
C PHE A 299 24.48 -6.35 22.11
N ARG A 300 24.72 -7.63 22.45
CA ARG A 300 24.64 -8.14 23.81
C ARG A 300 25.67 -7.46 24.72
N GLU A 301 26.94 -7.43 24.31
CA GLU A 301 28.03 -6.78 25.07
C GLU A 301 27.73 -5.30 25.36
N ILE A 302 27.19 -4.56 24.39
CA ILE A 302 26.78 -3.16 24.58
C ILE A 302 25.66 -3.06 25.61
N ASN A 303 24.63 -3.91 25.54
CA ASN A 303 23.52 -3.85 26.48
C ASN A 303 23.91 -4.29 27.89
N ASP A 304 24.79 -5.29 28.01
CA ASP A 304 25.31 -5.74 29.31
C ASP A 304 26.13 -4.61 29.96
N TYR A 305 27.02 -3.95 29.19
CA TYR A 305 27.73 -2.77 29.66
C TYR A 305 26.77 -1.67 30.12
N LEU A 306 25.77 -1.30 29.30
CA LEU A 306 24.80 -0.25 29.63
C LEU A 306 23.92 -0.60 30.85
N ARG A 307 23.65 -1.88 31.09
CA ARG A 307 22.92 -2.35 32.28
C ARG A 307 23.74 -2.13 33.54
N ASP A 308 25.03 -2.43 33.49
CA ASP A 308 25.95 -2.25 34.62
C ASP A 308 26.23 -0.78 34.94
N CYS A 309 25.97 0.12 34.00
CA CYS A 309 26.09 1.57 34.17
C CYS A 309 25.07 2.21 35.11
N ASN A 310 24.04 1.48 35.58
CA ASN A 310 22.93 2.01 36.38
C ASN A 310 22.31 3.31 35.79
N LEU A 311 22.26 3.40 34.46
CA LEU A 311 21.63 4.50 33.75
C LEU A 311 20.12 4.45 34.03
N SER A 312 19.49 5.61 34.26
CA SER A 312 18.07 5.78 34.62
C SER A 312 17.04 5.19 33.64
N GLY A 313 17.50 4.50 32.59
CA GLY A 313 16.66 3.60 31.83
C GLY A 313 15.53 4.30 31.11
N ARG A 314 15.85 5.27 30.23
CA ARG A 314 15.15 5.57 28.97
C ARG A 314 15.71 6.89 28.40
N VAL A 315 16.52 6.78 27.36
CA VAL A 315 16.94 7.88 26.48
C VAL A 315 17.68 9.01 27.21
N ASP A 316 18.89 8.77 27.71
CA ASP A 316 19.67 9.84 28.34
C ASP A 316 20.67 10.56 27.42
N ILE A 317 20.97 10.06 26.21
CA ILE A 317 22.11 10.62 25.46
C ILE A 317 21.79 10.75 23.97
N ALA A 318 21.15 11.86 23.61
CA ALA A 318 21.03 12.32 22.22
C ALA A 318 22.35 12.92 21.69
N ASP A 319 23.28 13.27 22.58
CA ASP A 319 24.56 13.88 22.20
C ASP A 319 25.71 12.89 22.39
N ARG A 320 26.09 12.24 21.28
CA ARG A 320 27.25 11.34 21.19
C ARG A 320 28.53 11.98 21.73
N ASP A 321 28.64 13.31 21.62
CA ASP A 321 29.82 14.05 22.05
C ASP A 321 29.86 14.25 23.57
N ALA A 322 28.74 14.20 24.28
CA ALA A 322 28.71 14.28 25.74
C ALA A 322 29.28 13.01 26.39
N LEU A 323 28.97 11.83 25.84
CA LEU A 323 29.55 10.54 26.28
C LEU A 323 31.08 10.52 26.10
N ILE A 324 31.55 10.89 24.91
CA ILE A 324 32.98 10.89 24.57
C ILE A 324 33.74 11.94 25.39
N ARG A 325 33.14 13.14 25.61
CA ARG A 325 33.75 14.20 26.44
C ARG A 325 33.76 13.89 27.93
N SER A 326 32.78 13.13 28.43
CA SER A 326 32.68 12.85 29.86
C SER A 326 33.73 11.86 30.37
N GLY A 327 34.34 11.06 29.49
CA GLY A 327 35.32 10.03 29.87
C GLY A 327 34.77 8.96 30.82
N LEU A 328 33.46 8.98 31.13
CA LEU A 328 32.84 8.14 32.14
C LEU A 328 32.77 6.70 31.63
N ARG A 329 33.66 5.86 32.16
CA ARG A 329 33.49 4.41 32.17
C ARG A 329 32.48 4.05 33.24
N CYS A 330 31.57 3.14 32.92
CA CYS A 330 30.64 2.61 33.90
C CYS A 330 31.40 1.93 35.03
N GLY A 331 31.24 2.45 36.25
CA GLY A 331 32.00 2.03 37.43
C GLY A 331 33.00 3.06 37.99
N GLU A 332 33.30 4.17 37.31
CA GLU A 332 34.05 5.26 37.93
C GLU A 332 33.13 6.13 38.80
N SER A 333 32.85 5.65 40.01
CA SER A 333 32.42 6.50 41.11
C SER A 333 33.47 7.59 41.30
N LYS A 334 33.17 8.83 40.91
CA LYS A 334 33.84 9.99 41.51
C LYS A 334 33.41 10.05 42.98
N ALA A 335 34.23 9.44 43.84
CA ALA A 335 34.36 9.94 45.19
C ALA A 335 35.01 11.32 45.07
N LEU A 336 34.22 12.37 45.22
CA LEU A 336 34.63 13.69 45.69
C LEU A 336 33.40 14.46 46.17
#